data_AF-A0A2U1E3A0-F1
#
_entry.id   AF-A0A2U1E3A0-F1
#
_cell.length_a   1.000
_cell.length_b   1.000
_cell.length_c   1.000
_cell.angle_alpha   90.00
_cell.angle_beta   90.00
_cell.angle_gamma   90.00
#
_symmetry.space_group_name_H-M   'P 1'
#
loop_
_entity.id
_entity.type
_entity.pdbx_description
1 polymer ?
#
loop_
_entity_poly.entity_id
_entity_poly.type
_entity_poly.pdbx_seq_one_letter_code
_entity_poly.pdbx_strand_id
1 'polypeptide(L)'
;MSKKSFDKFAYKGSIYDLEIIDNYAKENNNRIGKYKNNIFCPECKKARLKYVPKTAPLRGYLATIDLNEHLEHCSYKYKGSSYSTITRYKLIENLSSSEKRNQIEILLRHLSGSDIDKSYENKNCSKDNRLRSERDNYNVDERINNTIQKFSLTNKIDLNVLKMNSNLKILYAKKAWLGYEERDGGAYYLPYIKNLAGEKLEIYFPIKNNELGNPGYYNIVCIGKINEFNKIQLDEPRKDSMKLEATN
;
A
#
# COMPACT_ATOMS: atom_id res chain seq x y z
N MET A 1 -4.06 18.29 -1.25
CA MET A 1 -4.40 17.08 -0.47
C MET A 1 -4.27 15.86 -1.38
N SER A 2 -3.44 14.87 -1.01
CA SER A 2 -3.24 13.66 -1.82
C SER A 2 -4.48 12.77 -1.71
N LYS A 3 -5.16 12.50 -2.84
CA LYS A 3 -6.25 11.53 -2.89
C LYS A 3 -5.64 10.14 -2.98
N LYS A 4 -6.05 9.22 -2.10
CA LYS A 4 -5.73 7.79 -2.26
C LYS A 4 -6.25 7.35 -3.61
N SER A 5 -5.36 6.86 -4.47
CA SER A 5 -5.72 6.25 -5.75
C SER A 5 -5.80 4.73 -5.58
N PHE A 6 -6.71 4.10 -6.30
CA PHE A 6 -6.84 2.64 -6.29
C PHE A 6 -6.27 2.08 -7.59
N ASP A 7 -5.39 1.08 -7.46
CA ASP A 7 -4.88 0.32 -8.62
C ASP A 7 -5.76 -0.90 -8.95
N LYS A 8 -6.74 -1.22 -8.09
CA LYS A 8 -7.69 -2.34 -8.22
C LYS A 8 -9.11 -1.91 -7.86
N PHE A 9 -10.09 -2.67 -8.33
CA PHE A 9 -11.50 -2.47 -8.01
C PHE A 9 -12.27 -3.78 -7.92
N ALA A 10 -13.36 -3.76 -7.16
CA ALA A 10 -14.35 -4.81 -7.16
C ALA A 10 -15.42 -4.55 -8.23
N TYR A 11 -15.76 -5.55 -9.02
CA TYR A 11 -16.85 -5.55 -10.01
C TYR A 11 -17.49 -6.93 -10.03
N LYS A 12 -18.82 -7.01 -9.87
CA LYS A 12 -19.56 -8.29 -9.81
C LYS A 12 -18.93 -9.31 -8.84
N GLY A 13 -18.52 -8.84 -7.65
CA GLY A 13 -17.93 -9.68 -6.59
C GLY A 13 -16.46 -10.06 -6.77
N SER A 14 -15.88 -9.86 -7.96
CA SER A 14 -14.48 -10.18 -8.28
C SER A 14 -13.60 -8.93 -8.28
N ILE A 15 -12.29 -9.10 -8.00
CA ILE A 15 -11.31 -8.02 -7.99
C ILE A 15 -10.57 -7.97 -9.33
N TYR A 16 -10.46 -6.78 -9.90
CA TYR A 16 -9.85 -6.50 -11.19
C TYR A 16 -8.83 -5.37 -11.08
N ASP A 17 -7.79 -5.40 -11.91
CA ASP A 17 -6.82 -4.32 -12.04
C ASP A 17 -7.38 -3.13 -12.83
N LEU A 18 -6.99 -1.91 -12.45
CA LEU A 18 -7.38 -0.67 -13.11
C LEU A 18 -7.10 -0.67 -14.62
N GLU A 19 -6.06 -1.39 -15.05
CA GLU A 19 -5.70 -1.55 -16.47
C GLU A 19 -6.86 -2.06 -17.33
N ILE A 20 -7.76 -2.85 -16.76
CA ILE A 20 -8.96 -3.35 -17.46
C ILE A 20 -9.89 -2.19 -17.83
N ILE A 21 -10.08 -1.23 -16.90
CA ILE A 21 -10.90 -0.03 -17.17
C ILE A 21 -10.16 0.91 -18.11
N ASP A 22 -8.85 1.08 -17.95
CA ASP A 22 -8.04 1.92 -18.84
C ASP A 22 -8.09 1.43 -20.29
N ASN A 23 -7.92 0.13 -20.52
CA ASN A 23 -7.99 -0.44 -21.87
C ASN A 23 -9.39 -0.30 -22.47
N TYR A 24 -10.43 -0.60 -21.69
CA TYR A 24 -11.81 -0.38 -22.12
C TYR A 24 -12.07 1.09 -22.47
N ALA A 25 -11.60 2.04 -21.66
CA ALA A 25 -11.79 3.47 -21.87
C ALA A 25 -11.08 3.94 -23.16
N LYS A 26 -9.87 3.45 -23.45
CA LYS A 26 -9.14 3.75 -24.70
C LYS A 26 -9.92 3.32 -25.94
N GLU A 27 -10.51 2.12 -25.90
CA GLU A 27 -11.31 1.58 -27.01
C GLU A 27 -12.67 2.27 -27.18
N ASN A 28 -13.14 2.99 -26.15
CA ASN A 28 -14.50 3.54 -26.08
C ASN A 28 -14.54 5.06 -25.87
N ASN A 29 -13.60 5.82 -26.44
CA ASN A 29 -13.58 7.30 -26.36
C ASN A 29 -13.68 7.82 -24.91
N ASN A 30 -12.89 7.26 -24.00
CA ASN A 30 -12.86 7.54 -22.57
C ASN A 30 -14.17 7.24 -21.81
N ARG A 31 -15.08 6.47 -22.40
CA ARG A 31 -16.31 6.01 -21.73
C ARG A 31 -16.09 4.62 -21.14
N ILE A 32 -16.50 4.44 -19.88
CA ILE A 32 -16.33 3.18 -19.14
C ILE A 32 -17.58 2.27 -19.16
N GLY A 33 -18.65 2.69 -19.86
CA GLY A 33 -19.83 1.87 -20.16
C GLY A 33 -20.30 0.98 -19.01
N LYS A 34 -20.13 -0.33 -19.19
CA LYS A 34 -20.53 -1.39 -18.23
C LYS A 34 -19.95 -1.26 -16.82
N TYR A 35 -18.84 -0.54 -16.65
CA TYR A 35 -18.21 -0.27 -15.37
C TYR A 35 -18.79 0.97 -14.66
N LYS A 36 -19.48 1.86 -15.38
CA LYS A 36 -20.05 3.07 -14.79
C LYS A 36 -20.98 2.71 -13.61
N ASN A 37 -20.74 3.33 -12.45
CA ASN A 37 -21.47 3.10 -11.18
C ASN A 37 -21.37 1.68 -10.59
N ASN A 38 -20.62 0.78 -11.21
CA ASN A 38 -20.49 -0.62 -10.79
C ASN A 38 -19.07 -0.96 -10.29
N ILE A 39 -18.22 0.04 -10.12
CA ILE A 39 -16.85 -0.10 -9.60
C ILE A 39 -16.91 0.16 -8.10
N PHE A 40 -16.44 -0.81 -7.32
CA PHE A 40 -16.44 -0.73 -5.86
C PHE A 40 -15.03 -0.82 -5.30
N CYS A 41 -14.87 -0.40 -4.05
CA CYS A 41 -13.64 -0.53 -3.30
C CYS A 41 -13.20 -2.00 -3.26
N PRO A 42 -11.93 -2.29 -3.61
CA PRO A 42 -11.44 -3.67 -3.63
C PRO A 42 -11.38 -4.30 -2.23
N GLU A 43 -11.31 -3.49 -1.17
CA GLU A 43 -11.29 -3.97 0.22
C GLU A 43 -12.69 -4.26 0.75
N CYS A 44 -13.55 -3.24 0.85
CA CYS A 44 -14.86 -3.40 1.49
C CYS A 44 -15.96 -3.88 0.54
N LYS A 45 -15.69 -3.91 -0.78
CA LYS A 45 -16.64 -4.28 -1.84
C LYS A 45 -17.97 -3.51 -1.82
N LYS A 46 -18.05 -2.41 -1.06
CA LYS A 46 -19.28 -1.64 -0.79
C LYS A 46 -19.20 -0.20 -1.28
N ALA A 47 -18.10 0.49 -0.98
CA ALA A 47 -17.94 1.90 -1.36
C ALA A 47 -17.75 2.05 -2.87
N ARG A 48 -18.50 2.96 -3.49
CA ARG A 48 -18.43 3.19 -4.93
C ARG A 48 -17.23 4.04 -5.29
N LEU A 49 -16.58 3.65 -6.38
CA LEU A 49 -15.47 4.36 -6.97
C LEU A 49 -15.88 4.95 -8.33
N LYS A 50 -15.30 6.10 -8.66
CA LYS A 50 -15.37 6.70 -9.99
C LYS A 50 -14.03 6.58 -10.69
N TYR A 51 -14.09 6.30 -11.97
CA TYR A 51 -12.94 6.40 -12.86
C TYR A 51 -12.71 7.86 -13.26
N VAL A 52 -11.49 8.33 -13.07
CA VAL A 52 -11.00 9.60 -13.57
C VAL A 52 -10.08 9.29 -14.75
N PRO A 53 -10.47 9.68 -15.98
CA PRO A 53 -9.67 9.41 -17.17
C PRO A 53 -8.28 10.05 -17.08
N LYS A 54 -7.34 9.44 -17.82
CA LYS A 54 -6.00 10.01 -18.04
C LYS A 54 -6.12 11.43 -18.59
N THR A 55 -5.34 12.35 -18.04
CA THR A 55 -5.09 13.68 -18.61
C THR A 55 -3.60 13.82 -18.95
N ALA A 56 -3.21 14.80 -19.77
CA ALA A 56 -1.83 14.94 -20.25
C ALA A 56 -0.72 14.81 -19.16
N PRO A 57 -0.91 15.27 -17.91
CA PRO A 57 0.07 15.06 -16.85
C PRO A 57 -0.18 13.83 -15.94
N LEU A 58 -1.35 13.18 -15.98
CA LEU A 58 -1.77 12.21 -14.95
C LEU A 58 -2.35 10.94 -15.57
N ARG A 59 -1.88 9.78 -15.12
CA ARG A 59 -2.48 8.48 -15.43
C ARG A 59 -3.96 8.44 -15.02
N GLY A 60 -4.76 7.61 -15.70
CA GLY A 60 -6.12 7.32 -15.23
C GLY A 60 -6.09 6.75 -13.82
N TYR A 61 -7.06 7.09 -12.99
CA TYR A 61 -7.12 6.61 -11.61
C TYR A 61 -8.54 6.45 -11.11
N LEU A 62 -8.71 5.61 -10.10
CA LEU A 62 -9.95 5.48 -9.37
C LEU A 62 -9.96 6.40 -8.15
N ALA A 63 -11.10 7.03 -7.90
CA ALA A 63 -11.33 7.84 -6.71
C ALA A 63 -12.62 7.42 -6.03
N THR A 64 -12.66 7.49 -4.69
CA THR A 64 -13.89 7.27 -3.93
C THR A 64 -14.93 8.36 -4.26
N ILE A 65 -16.18 7.96 -4.42
CA ILE A 65 -17.31 8.89 -4.60
C ILE A 65 -17.68 9.51 -3.25
N ASP A 66 -17.93 8.66 -2.24
CA ASP A 66 -18.20 9.07 -0.86
C ASP A 66 -17.43 8.18 0.12
N LEU A 67 -16.68 8.80 1.03
CA LEU A 67 -15.89 8.11 2.05
C LEU A 67 -16.78 7.37 3.07
N ASN A 68 -18.00 7.85 3.30
CA ASN A 68 -18.92 7.25 4.27
C ASN A 68 -19.49 5.91 3.79
N GLU A 69 -19.39 5.60 2.50
CA GLU A 69 -19.82 4.30 1.97
C GLU A 69 -18.85 3.16 2.36
N HIS A 70 -17.65 3.48 2.87
CA HIS A 70 -16.71 2.48 3.34
C HIS A 70 -17.13 1.89 4.69
N LEU A 71 -16.91 0.59 4.86
CA LEU A 71 -17.04 -0.08 6.15
C LEU A 71 -16.00 0.48 7.16
N GLU A 72 -16.33 0.44 8.45
CA GLU A 72 -15.48 0.97 9.54
C GLU A 72 -14.02 0.49 9.48
N HIS A 73 -13.83 -0.77 9.10
CA HIS A 73 -12.51 -1.40 9.01
C HIS A 73 -11.82 -1.25 7.65
N CYS A 74 -12.39 -0.51 6.70
CA CYS A 74 -11.77 -0.31 5.40
C CYS A 74 -10.64 0.72 5.47
N SER A 75 -9.47 0.37 4.93
CA SER A 75 -8.30 1.25 4.93
C SER A 75 -8.51 2.53 4.11
N TYR A 76 -9.47 2.52 3.20
CA TYR A 76 -9.85 3.65 2.36
C TYR A 76 -10.95 4.55 2.97
N LYS A 77 -11.55 4.17 4.11
CA LYS A 77 -12.58 4.97 4.77
C LYS A 77 -12.08 6.35 5.19
N TYR A 78 -10.83 6.41 5.62
CA TYR A 78 -10.22 7.62 6.14
C TYR A 78 -9.31 8.27 5.10
N LYS A 79 -9.32 9.60 5.09
CA LYS A 79 -8.39 10.38 4.27
C LYS A 79 -6.95 9.97 4.64
N GLY A 80 -6.12 9.88 3.62
CA GLY A 80 -4.68 9.74 3.84
C GLY A 80 -4.17 10.99 4.54
N SER A 81 -3.29 10.81 5.52
CA SER A 81 -2.72 11.94 6.24
C SER A 81 -2.03 12.90 5.27
N SER A 82 -2.26 14.21 5.45
CA SER A 82 -1.52 15.22 4.70
C SER A 82 -0.04 15.16 5.09
N TYR A 83 0.84 15.59 4.18
CA TYR A 83 2.28 15.60 4.44
C TYR A 83 2.65 16.34 5.73
N SER A 84 2.13 17.56 5.91
CA SER A 84 2.39 18.36 7.11
C SER A 84 1.93 17.64 8.37
N THR A 85 0.84 16.87 8.31
CA THR A 85 0.38 16.05 9.43
C THR A 85 1.32 14.87 9.71
N ILE A 86 1.78 14.14 8.69
CA ILE A 86 2.68 12.99 8.88
C ILE A 86 3.99 13.45 9.52
N THR A 87 4.58 14.52 9.00
CA THR A 87 5.87 15.04 9.48
C THR A 87 5.75 15.69 10.85
N ARG A 88 4.73 16.54 11.07
CA ARG A 88 4.51 17.22 12.36
C ARG A 88 4.24 16.25 13.49
N TYR A 89 3.51 15.16 13.21
CA TYR A 89 3.11 14.20 14.24
C TYR A 89 3.89 12.89 14.21
N LYS A 90 4.90 12.76 13.35
CA LYS A 90 5.79 11.58 13.26
C LYS A 90 5.01 10.26 13.34
N LEU A 91 3.90 10.17 12.61
CA LEU A 91 2.85 9.15 12.83
C LEU A 91 3.36 7.70 12.75
N ILE A 92 4.41 7.45 11.96
CA ILE A 92 5.00 6.11 11.81
C ILE A 92 6.17 5.90 12.77
N GLU A 93 6.97 6.94 13.00
CA GLU A 93 8.10 6.86 13.93
C GLU A 93 7.62 6.66 15.37
N ASN A 94 6.44 7.19 15.70
CA ASN A 94 5.80 7.04 17.01
C ASN A 94 5.11 5.68 17.20
N LEU A 95 5.06 4.82 16.18
CA LEU A 95 4.48 3.49 16.32
C LEU A 95 5.39 2.56 17.11
N SER A 96 4.81 1.83 18.05
CA SER A 96 5.49 0.69 18.66
C SER A 96 5.75 -0.40 17.62
N SER A 97 6.77 -1.22 17.85
CA SER A 97 7.12 -2.31 16.93
C SER A 97 5.98 -3.33 16.80
N SER A 98 5.15 -3.50 17.84
CA SER A 98 3.93 -4.31 17.80
C SER A 98 2.86 -3.77 16.87
N GLU A 99 2.65 -2.45 16.85
CA GLU A 99 1.67 -1.83 15.95
C GLU A 99 2.14 -1.89 14.49
N LYS A 100 3.45 -1.68 14.26
CA LYS A 100 4.08 -1.87 12.94
C LYS A 100 3.85 -3.29 12.42
N ARG A 101 4.13 -4.30 13.26
CA ARG A 101 3.88 -5.72 12.93
C ARG A 101 2.42 -6.00 12.60
N ASN A 102 1.49 -5.50 13.42
CA ASN A 102 0.06 -5.73 13.20
C ASN A 102 -0.41 -5.12 11.86
N GLN A 103 0.03 -3.90 11.53
CA GLN A 103 -0.27 -3.28 10.24
C GLN A 103 0.25 -4.08 9.06
N ILE A 104 1.46 -4.63 9.17
CA ILE A 104 2.05 -5.50 8.13
C ILE A 104 1.24 -6.78 7.99
N GLU A 105 0.87 -7.44 9.08
CA GLU A 105 0.11 -8.71 9.06
C GLU A 105 -1.28 -8.55 8.47
N ILE A 106 -2.01 -7.50 8.86
CA ILE A 106 -3.35 -7.19 8.33
C ILE A 106 -3.27 -7.02 6.81
N LEU A 107 -2.27 -6.26 6.33
CA LEU A 107 -2.09 -6.05 4.91
C LEU A 107 -1.65 -7.29 4.16
N LEU A 108 -0.75 -8.09 4.74
CA LEU A 108 -0.28 -9.31 4.12
C LEU A 108 -1.45 -10.26 3.88
N ARG A 109 -2.28 -10.52 4.91
CA ARG A 109 -3.49 -11.34 4.82
C ARG A 109 -4.46 -10.85 3.75
N HIS A 110 -4.60 -9.53 3.62
CA HIS A 110 -5.42 -8.91 2.57
C HIS A 110 -4.88 -9.21 1.17
N LEU A 111 -3.55 -9.21 0.98
CA LEU A 111 -2.94 -9.56 -0.31
C LEU A 111 -3.12 -11.03 -0.65
N SER A 112 -3.01 -11.92 0.34
CA SER A 112 -3.21 -13.37 0.22
C SER A 112 -4.63 -13.74 -0.19
N GLY A 113 -5.60 -12.85 0.05
CA GLY A 113 -7.02 -13.16 -0.18
C GLY A 113 -7.58 -14.15 0.85
N SER A 114 -6.93 -14.26 2.02
CA SER A 114 -7.51 -15.02 3.13
C SER A 114 -8.81 -14.33 3.57
N ASP A 115 -9.90 -15.11 3.65
CA ASP A 115 -11.13 -14.62 4.26
C ASP A 115 -10.79 -14.12 5.66
N ILE A 116 -11.19 -12.88 5.95
CA ILE A 116 -11.03 -12.31 7.28
C ILE A 116 -11.89 -13.17 8.20
N ASP A 117 -11.26 -14.09 8.92
CA ASP A 117 -11.91 -14.84 9.97
C ASP A 117 -12.51 -13.84 10.97
N LYS A 118 -13.85 -13.77 11.00
CA LYS A 118 -14.64 -12.96 11.93
C LYS A 118 -14.27 -13.22 13.41
N SER A 119 -13.53 -14.30 13.69
CA SER A 119 -13.05 -14.67 15.03
C SER A 119 -11.84 -13.84 15.49
N TYR A 120 -10.98 -13.35 14.58
CA TYR A 120 -9.85 -12.47 14.89
C TYR A 120 -10.26 -11.00 15.05
N GLU A 121 -11.41 -10.60 14.50
CA GLU A 121 -12.00 -9.27 14.71
C GLU A 121 -12.32 -9.00 16.19
N ASN A 122 -12.53 -10.04 17.00
CA ASN A 122 -13.03 -9.89 18.38
C ASN A 122 -11.97 -9.98 19.48
N LYS A 123 -10.79 -10.55 19.24
CA LYS A 123 -9.85 -10.86 20.34
C LYS A 123 -8.60 -9.98 20.41
N ASN A 124 -8.18 -9.33 19.33
CA ASN A 124 -6.98 -8.48 19.33
C ASN A 124 -7.10 -7.20 18.47
N CYS A 125 -8.26 -6.91 17.87
CA CYS A 125 -8.50 -5.64 17.21
C CYS A 125 -9.05 -4.65 18.23
N SER A 126 -8.17 -4.09 19.04
CA SER A 126 -8.48 -2.99 19.96
C SER A 126 -8.92 -1.75 19.18
N LYS A 127 -10.14 -1.71 18.60
CA LYS A 127 -10.78 -0.50 18.02
C LYS A 127 -9.99 0.34 16.99
N ASP A 128 -8.78 -0.04 16.60
CA ASP A 128 -7.82 0.85 15.93
C ASP A 128 -7.24 0.21 14.67
N ASN A 129 -8.03 0.30 13.59
CA ASN A 129 -7.45 0.68 12.29
C ASN A 129 -7.09 2.19 12.28
N ARG A 130 -7.23 2.86 13.43
CA ARG A 130 -6.87 4.25 13.65
C ARG A 130 -5.43 4.29 14.12
N LEU A 131 -4.63 5.04 13.40
CA LEU A 131 -3.48 5.68 14.02
C LEU A 131 -4.01 7.00 14.55
N ARG A 132 -4.64 6.91 15.73
CA ARG A 132 -5.12 8.08 16.45
C ARG A 132 -3.90 8.86 16.91
N SER A 133 -3.69 10.05 16.36
CA SER A 133 -2.93 11.05 17.08
C SER A 133 -3.82 11.55 18.23
N GLU A 134 -3.86 10.83 19.34
CA GLU A 134 -4.34 11.41 20.59
C GLU A 134 -3.23 12.34 21.10
N ARG A 135 -3.28 13.59 20.65
CA ARG A 135 -2.78 14.69 21.47
C ARG A 135 -3.87 15.72 21.58
N ASP A 136 -4.57 15.64 22.70
CA ASP A 136 -5.20 16.79 23.31
C ASP A 136 -4.13 17.88 23.41
N ASN A 137 -4.27 18.94 22.62
CA ASN A 137 -4.13 20.28 23.15
C ASN A 137 -4.46 21.36 22.10
N TYR A 138 -5.45 22.16 22.51
CA TYR A 138 -5.85 23.49 22.05
C TYR A 138 -6.49 23.62 20.67
N ASN A 139 -7.83 23.77 20.73
CA ASN A 139 -8.72 24.45 19.79
C ASN A 139 -8.65 23.98 18.34
N VAL A 140 -9.50 23.00 18.00
CA VAL A 140 -10.45 22.99 16.87
C VAL A 140 -11.09 21.58 16.83
N ASP A 141 -12.41 21.53 16.73
CA ASP A 141 -13.28 20.34 16.64
C ASP A 141 -13.03 19.39 15.46
N GLU A 142 -11.85 19.42 14.83
CA GLU A 142 -11.49 18.49 13.76
C GLU A 142 -10.60 17.38 14.31
N ARG A 143 -11.22 16.28 14.76
CA ARG A 143 -10.52 15.00 14.94
C ARG A 143 -9.98 14.55 13.59
N ILE A 144 -8.72 14.84 13.33
CA ILE A 144 -8.03 14.45 12.10
C ILE A 144 -7.79 12.92 12.14
N ASN A 145 -8.79 12.14 11.71
CA ASN A 145 -8.71 10.68 11.54
C ASN A 145 -7.87 10.36 10.28
N ASN A 146 -6.56 10.40 10.45
CA ASN A 146 -5.58 10.38 9.37
C ASN A 146 -4.83 9.05 9.38
N THR A 147 -4.75 8.39 8.23
CA THR A 147 -4.14 7.06 8.09
C THR A 147 -2.79 7.12 7.39
N ILE A 148 -1.86 6.24 7.78
CA ILE A 148 -0.59 6.05 7.06
C ILE A 148 -0.87 5.76 5.59
N GLN A 149 -0.11 6.41 4.73
CA GLN A 149 -0.20 6.19 3.29
C GLN A 149 0.41 4.83 2.94
N LYS A 150 -0.38 4.04 2.20
CA LYS A 150 -0.01 2.73 1.68
C LYS A 150 0.22 2.86 0.19
N PHE A 151 1.31 2.31 -0.32
CA PHE A 151 1.65 2.38 -1.75
C PHE A 151 1.87 0.98 -2.32
N SER A 152 1.20 0.71 -3.42
CA SER A 152 1.41 -0.50 -4.20
C SER A 152 2.70 -0.38 -5.00
N LEU A 153 3.50 -1.43 -4.95
CA LEU A 153 4.65 -1.72 -5.81
C LEU A 153 4.32 -2.86 -6.79
N THR A 154 3.07 -3.32 -6.84
CA THR A 154 2.66 -4.50 -7.64
C THR A 154 2.74 -4.24 -9.14
N ASN A 155 2.26 -3.06 -9.54
CA ASN A 155 2.20 -2.60 -10.92
C ASN A 155 3.19 -1.43 -11.07
N LYS A 156 3.02 -0.61 -12.10
CA LYS A 156 3.91 0.52 -12.40
C LYS A 156 4.20 1.41 -11.20
N ILE A 157 5.49 1.58 -10.92
CA ILE A 157 6.04 2.37 -9.83
C ILE A 157 6.23 3.81 -10.28
N ASP A 158 5.58 4.74 -9.59
CA ASP A 158 5.88 6.17 -9.73
C ASP A 158 6.87 6.59 -8.64
N LEU A 159 8.17 6.55 -8.98
CA LEU A 159 9.23 6.93 -8.05
C LEU A 159 9.12 8.38 -7.59
N ASN A 160 8.56 9.29 -8.40
CA ASN A 160 8.38 10.68 -7.99
C ASN A 160 7.36 10.75 -6.85
N VAL A 161 6.25 10.01 -6.97
CA VAL A 161 5.24 9.89 -5.91
C VAL A 161 5.80 9.19 -4.66
N LEU A 162 6.63 8.16 -4.83
CA LEU A 162 7.21 7.46 -3.68
C LEU A 162 8.32 8.25 -2.98
N LYS A 163 9.11 9.03 -3.74
CA LYS A 163 10.15 9.91 -3.21
C LYS A 163 9.60 11.20 -2.63
N MET A 164 8.38 11.60 -2.99
CA MET A 164 7.73 12.71 -2.33
C MET A 164 7.82 12.51 -0.82
N ASN A 165 8.55 13.44 -0.20
CA ASN A 165 8.59 13.71 1.22
C ASN A 165 9.37 12.78 2.14
N SER A 166 10.31 11.93 1.67
CA SER A 166 11.32 11.17 2.46
C SER A 166 10.89 10.45 3.76
N ASN A 167 9.59 10.39 4.06
CA ASN A 167 9.01 9.82 5.27
C ASN A 167 8.80 8.32 5.07
N LEU A 168 8.73 7.60 6.20
CA LEU A 168 8.27 6.22 6.22
C LEU A 168 6.88 6.10 5.57
N LYS A 169 6.66 4.99 4.90
CA LYS A 169 5.43 4.61 4.18
C LYS A 169 5.24 3.11 4.36
N ILE A 170 4.00 2.64 4.20
CA ILE A 170 3.76 1.21 4.03
C ILE A 170 3.80 0.91 2.52
N LEU A 171 4.74 0.06 2.10
CA LEU A 171 4.89 -0.38 0.72
C LEU A 171 4.44 -1.83 0.62
N TYR A 172 3.75 -2.19 -0.45
CA TYR A 172 3.26 -3.56 -0.62
C TYR A 172 3.27 -4.01 -2.08
N ALA A 173 3.54 -5.29 -2.34
CA ALA A 173 3.54 -5.89 -3.67
C ALA A 173 2.86 -7.26 -3.64
N LYS A 174 1.98 -7.54 -4.60
CA LYS A 174 1.35 -8.86 -4.76
C LYS A 174 2.08 -9.65 -5.84
N LYS A 175 2.40 -10.92 -5.58
CA LYS A 175 3.11 -11.81 -6.54
C LYS A 175 4.37 -11.16 -7.15
N ALA A 176 5.15 -10.47 -6.33
CA ALA A 176 6.41 -9.87 -6.77
C ALA A 176 7.56 -10.86 -6.59
N TRP A 177 8.53 -10.83 -7.51
CA TRP A 177 9.71 -11.66 -7.42
C TRP A 177 10.72 -11.04 -6.45
N LEU A 178 11.11 -11.79 -5.43
CA LEU A 178 12.27 -11.49 -4.59
C LEU A 178 13.50 -12.13 -5.22
N GLY A 179 14.53 -11.33 -5.45
CA GLY A 179 15.82 -11.81 -5.93
C GLY A 179 16.98 -11.16 -5.21
N TYR A 180 18.17 -11.67 -5.49
CA TYR A 180 19.42 -11.19 -4.92
C TYR A 180 20.45 -10.99 -6.03
N GLU A 181 21.21 -9.90 -5.93
CA GLU A 181 22.39 -9.71 -6.76
C GLU A 181 23.64 -9.85 -5.92
N GLU A 182 24.57 -10.67 -6.41
CA GLU A 182 25.88 -10.81 -5.80
C GLU A 182 26.66 -9.49 -5.92
N ARG A 183 27.35 -9.14 -4.84
CA ARG A 183 28.23 -7.98 -4.76
C ARG A 183 29.53 -8.39 -4.09
N ASP A 184 30.60 -7.69 -4.47
CA ASP A 184 31.94 -7.89 -3.93
C ASP A 184 32.39 -9.36 -3.91
N GLY A 185 32.18 -10.05 -5.04
CA GLY A 185 32.61 -11.43 -5.25
C GLY A 185 31.97 -12.46 -4.30
N GLY A 186 30.76 -12.18 -3.81
CA GLY A 186 29.99 -13.11 -2.97
C GLY A 186 29.98 -12.74 -1.49
N ALA A 187 30.63 -11.64 -1.12
CA ALA A 187 30.70 -11.19 0.28
C ALA A 187 29.33 -10.78 0.84
N TYR A 188 28.46 -10.20 0.01
CA TYR A 188 27.07 -9.91 0.37
C TYR A 188 26.14 -9.95 -0.84
N TYR A 189 24.85 -10.02 -0.52
CA TYR A 189 23.77 -10.07 -1.47
C TYR A 189 22.92 -8.81 -1.35
N LEU A 190 22.65 -8.18 -2.49
CA LEU A 190 21.75 -7.04 -2.59
C LEU A 190 20.35 -7.53 -2.97
N PRO A 191 19.40 -7.54 -2.02
CA PRO A 191 18.01 -7.91 -2.30
C PRO A 191 17.32 -6.90 -3.22
N TYR A 192 16.46 -7.40 -4.10
CA TYR A 192 15.58 -6.59 -4.92
C TYR A 192 14.20 -7.22 -5.07
N ILE A 193 13.21 -6.37 -5.31
CA ILE A 193 11.84 -6.73 -5.68
C ILE A 193 11.68 -6.42 -7.16
N LYS A 194 11.20 -7.39 -7.92
CA LYS A 194 10.76 -7.20 -9.31
C LYS A 194 9.25 -7.35 -9.39
N ASN A 195 8.57 -6.29 -9.80
CA ASN A 195 7.11 -6.24 -9.86
C ASN A 195 6.55 -6.93 -11.11
N LEU A 196 5.22 -6.98 -11.24
CA LEU A 196 4.54 -7.59 -12.40
C LEU A 196 4.78 -6.82 -13.70
N ALA A 197 5.09 -5.52 -13.61
CA ALA A 197 5.49 -4.69 -14.75
C ALA A 197 6.96 -4.92 -15.17
N GLY A 198 7.71 -5.77 -14.45
CA GLY A 198 9.12 -6.05 -14.70
C GLY A 198 10.09 -5.00 -14.16
N GLU A 199 9.59 -3.97 -13.48
CA GLU A 199 10.41 -2.93 -12.85
C GLU A 199 11.08 -3.50 -11.59
N LYS A 200 12.37 -3.16 -11.43
CA LYS A 200 13.22 -3.60 -10.32
C LYS A 200 13.39 -2.47 -9.30
N LEU A 201 13.10 -2.77 -8.04
CA LEU A 201 13.37 -1.92 -6.89
C LEU A 201 14.32 -2.63 -5.94
N GLU A 202 15.51 -2.06 -5.78
CA GLU A 202 16.49 -2.57 -4.82
C GLU A 202 16.10 -2.19 -3.39
N ILE A 203 16.39 -3.07 -2.44
CA ILE A 203 16.24 -2.79 -1.02
C ILE A 203 17.63 -2.38 -0.53
N TYR A 204 17.75 -1.16 0.02
CA TYR A 204 19.00 -0.59 0.52
C TYR A 204 19.38 -1.24 1.85
N PHE A 205 19.93 -2.46 1.74
CA PHE A 205 20.45 -3.16 2.89
C PHE A 205 21.41 -4.27 2.42
N PRO A 206 22.70 -4.26 2.84
CA PRO A 206 23.60 -5.38 2.58
C PRO A 206 23.22 -6.53 3.52
N ILE A 207 22.86 -7.68 2.95
CA ILE A 207 22.49 -8.88 3.72
C ILE A 207 23.59 -9.92 3.58
N LYS A 208 23.90 -10.61 4.68
CA LYS A 208 24.53 -11.92 4.60
C LYS A 208 23.52 -12.92 3.99
N ASN A 209 24.03 -13.89 3.24
CA ASN A 209 23.19 -14.76 2.40
C ASN A 209 21.94 -15.32 3.14
N ASN A 210 20.77 -15.30 2.50
CA ASN A 210 19.50 -15.92 2.92
C ASN A 210 18.73 -15.35 4.14
N GLU A 211 19.01 -14.17 4.69
CA GLU A 211 18.23 -13.70 5.87
C GLU A 211 16.78 -13.28 5.57
N LEU A 212 16.44 -12.92 4.33
CA LEU A 212 15.07 -12.53 3.94
C LEU A 212 14.23 -13.71 3.44
N GLY A 213 14.85 -14.74 2.88
CA GLY A 213 14.15 -15.88 2.25
C GLY A 213 14.80 -16.28 0.93
N ASN A 214 14.32 -17.36 0.31
CA ASN A 214 14.85 -17.81 -0.97
C ASN A 214 14.33 -16.93 -2.13
N PRO A 215 15.03 -16.88 -3.28
CA PRO A 215 14.47 -16.27 -4.49
C PRO A 215 13.15 -16.93 -4.88
N GLY A 216 12.15 -16.14 -5.25
CA GLY A 216 10.82 -16.67 -5.55
C GLY A 216 9.76 -15.60 -5.65
N TYR A 217 8.51 -16.01 -5.90
CA TYR A 217 7.36 -15.11 -5.91
C TYR A 217 6.74 -15.00 -4.52
N TYR A 218 6.53 -13.77 -4.07
CA TYR A 218 6.00 -13.44 -2.76
C TYR A 218 4.92 -12.36 -2.82
N ASN A 219 3.99 -12.41 -1.87
CA ASN A 219 3.32 -11.22 -1.38
C ASN A 219 4.26 -10.54 -0.39
N ILE A 220 4.53 -9.25 -0.61
CA ILE A 220 5.52 -8.48 0.13
C ILE A 220 4.82 -7.29 0.78
N VAL A 221 5.06 -7.08 2.07
CA VAL A 221 4.66 -5.86 2.78
C VAL A 221 5.83 -5.37 3.60
N CYS A 222 6.16 -4.08 3.48
CA CYS A 222 7.21 -3.47 4.28
C CYS A 222 6.89 -2.04 4.70
N ILE A 223 7.53 -1.60 5.79
CA ILE A 223 7.52 -0.23 6.28
C ILE A 223 8.91 0.35 6.01
N GLY A 224 8.93 1.43 5.22
CA GLY A 224 10.18 2.03 4.79
C GLY A 224 9.97 3.28 3.96
N LYS A 225 11.07 3.84 3.46
CA LYS A 225 11.08 5.01 2.57
C LYS A 225 11.90 4.73 1.33
N ILE A 226 11.63 5.45 0.25
CA ILE A 226 12.56 5.46 -0.90
C ILE A 226 13.68 6.43 -0.59
N ASN A 227 14.91 5.95 -0.59
CA ASN A 227 16.09 6.77 -0.36
C ASN A 227 16.48 7.57 -1.61
N GLU A 228 17.53 8.39 -1.48
CA GLU A 228 18.04 9.24 -2.56
C GLU A 228 18.47 8.41 -3.79
N PHE A 229 18.95 7.19 -3.57
CA PHE A 229 19.39 6.23 -4.59
C PHE A 229 18.28 5.42 -5.27
N ASN A 230 17.00 5.79 -5.10
CA ASN A 230 15.84 5.03 -5.62
C ASN A 230 15.67 3.63 -5.03
N LYS A 231 16.16 3.40 -3.81
CA LYS A 231 16.08 2.09 -3.15
C LYS A 231 15.16 2.15 -1.94
N ILE A 232 14.54 1.01 -1.61
CA ILE A 232 13.70 0.86 -0.41
C ILE A 232 14.61 0.79 0.82
N GLN A 233 14.56 1.79 1.69
CA GLN A 233 15.19 1.77 3.00
C GLN A 233 14.14 1.39 4.05
N LEU A 234 14.31 0.23 4.68
CA LEU A 234 13.41 -0.26 5.73
C LEU A 234 13.58 0.51 7.05
N ASP A 235 12.53 0.49 7.87
CA ASP A 235 12.55 0.98 9.25
C ASP A 235 13.23 -0.06 10.19
N GLU A 236 14.09 0.35 11.13
CA GLU A 236 14.77 -0.59 12.05
C GLU A 236 13.82 -1.13 13.15
N PRO A 237 13.90 -2.39 13.64
CA PRO A 237 14.64 -3.57 13.16
C PRO A 237 13.81 -4.53 12.26
N ARG A 238 14.52 -5.22 11.34
CA ARG A 238 14.07 -6.00 10.17
C ARG A 238 12.80 -6.87 10.30
N LYS A 239 12.64 -7.62 11.40
CA LYS A 239 11.50 -8.54 11.59
C LYS A 239 10.15 -7.82 11.67
N ASP A 240 10.18 -6.56 12.08
CA ASP A 240 8.99 -5.79 12.38
C ASP A 240 8.61 -4.86 11.23
N SER A 241 9.47 -4.76 10.22
CA SER A 241 9.36 -3.79 9.12
C SER A 241 9.23 -4.43 7.75
N MET A 242 9.36 -5.76 7.63
CA MET A 242 9.11 -6.45 6.36
C MET A 242 8.61 -7.88 6.61
N LYS A 243 7.58 -8.29 5.87
CA LYS A 243 7.11 -9.68 5.81
C LYS A 243 6.93 -10.12 4.36
N LEU A 244 7.19 -11.41 4.17
CA LEU A 244 7.11 -12.13 2.90
C LEU A 244 6.20 -13.33 3.10
N GLU A 245 5.29 -13.56 2.15
CA GLU A 245 4.47 -14.77 2.09
C GLU A 245 4.61 -15.36 0.69
N ALA A 246 5.08 -16.61 0.61
CA ALA A 246 5.28 -17.28 -0.67
C ALA A 246 3.95 -17.41 -1.41
N THR A 247 3.97 -17.14 -2.71
CA THR A 247 2.79 -17.33 -3.56
C THR A 247 2.96 -18.64 -4.34
N ASN A 248 1.99 -19.55 -4.17
CA ASN A 248 1.84 -20.72 -5.02
C ASN A 248 1.46 -20.32 -6.47
#